data_AF-A0A5C7P9G7-F1
#
_entry.id   AF-A0A5C7P9G7-F1
#
_cell.length_a   1.000
_cell.length_b   1.000
_cell.length_c   1.000
_cell.angle_alpha   90.00
_cell.angle_beta   90.00
_cell.angle_gamma   90.00
#
_symmetry.space_group_name_H-M   'P 1'
#
loop_
_entity.id
_entity.type
_entity.pdbx_description
1 polymer ?
#
loop_
_entity_poly.entity_id
_entity_poly.type
_entity_poly.pdbx_seq_one_letter_code
_entity_poly.pdbx_strand_id
1 'polypeptide(L)'
;MSTWGKPAPGSMKTAIFLLVALGIPGTIASTLGGSAAGMAVGVAGGSALAFASVTDNRLAIPLALLVGAAGAAGAAVEGLPLAAGLLIAATTLLVGAANQLSIGMLALVPVLAVVFASTDRGLAWWAAGAWSLFGAICGLVLLRIIKGKSEPAPLDAPHAWRHAVVLAIACAVTFYVALEWSLPHGYWITLTLLVALRPLPEERRDILSDRLWGTLLGAVIALVVAAVMPPTGTIIVAALCLALLGAYAVSGNYFMQTLFLTPMLLLFATAGDDESALRFTIERVLFTVTGVVIGAVLIAGLAWWDARDQAAEPGQPEQLPAA
;
A
#
# COMPACT_ATOMS: atom_id res chain seq x y z
N MET A 1 -3.12 21.49 0.27
CA MET A 1 -4.59 21.22 0.20
C MET A 1 -5.12 21.15 1.61
N SER A 2 -6.30 21.68 1.94
CA SER A 2 -6.85 21.50 3.29
C SER A 2 -7.14 20.01 3.53
N THR A 3 -6.84 19.52 4.73
CA THR A 3 -7.09 18.12 5.13
C THR A 3 -8.55 17.72 4.91
N TRP A 4 -9.48 18.65 5.16
CA TRP A 4 -10.93 18.50 4.95
C TRP A 4 -11.45 19.05 3.61
N GLY A 5 -10.57 19.26 2.63
CA GLY A 5 -10.94 19.80 1.32
C GLY A 5 -11.78 18.82 0.49
N LYS A 6 -12.64 19.38 -0.37
CA LYS A 6 -13.37 18.59 -1.39
C LYS A 6 -12.37 17.93 -2.36
N PRO A 7 -12.72 16.77 -2.94
CA PRO A 7 -11.87 16.16 -3.97
C PRO A 7 -11.71 17.12 -5.15
N ALA A 8 -10.55 17.07 -5.81
CA ALA A 8 -10.23 17.97 -6.90
C ALA A 8 -11.27 17.84 -8.03
N PRO A 9 -11.63 18.93 -8.75
CA PRO A 9 -12.57 18.86 -9.85
C PRO A 9 -12.18 17.77 -10.86
N GLY A 10 -13.14 16.91 -11.23
CA GLY A 10 -12.90 15.80 -12.17
C GLY A 10 -12.33 14.52 -11.56
N SER A 11 -11.74 14.57 -10.35
CA SER A 11 -11.15 13.37 -9.70
C SER A 11 -12.16 12.25 -9.48
N MET A 12 -13.41 12.56 -9.12
CA MET A 12 -14.47 11.56 -8.97
C MET A 12 -14.75 10.81 -10.28
N LYS A 13 -14.79 11.52 -11.42
CA LYS A 13 -15.02 10.89 -12.73
C LYS A 13 -13.86 9.96 -13.09
N THR A 14 -12.63 10.43 -12.89
CA THR A 14 -11.41 9.63 -13.11
C THR A 14 -11.38 8.41 -12.19
N ALA A 15 -11.71 8.58 -10.91
CA ALA A 15 -11.74 7.50 -9.93
C ALA A 15 -12.77 6.43 -10.30
N ILE A 16 -13.99 6.82 -10.64
CA ILE A 16 -15.03 5.88 -11.09
C ILE A 16 -14.55 5.13 -12.34
N PHE A 17 -13.98 5.84 -13.31
CA PHE A 17 -13.43 5.22 -14.52
C PHE A 17 -12.35 4.18 -14.18
N LEU A 18 -11.37 4.53 -13.34
CA LEU A 18 -10.28 3.62 -12.93
C LEU A 18 -10.82 2.42 -12.14
N LEU A 19 -11.75 2.65 -11.21
CA LEU A 19 -12.37 1.60 -10.40
C LEU A 19 -13.17 0.62 -11.27
N VAL A 20 -13.93 1.10 -12.25
CA VAL A 20 -14.66 0.23 -13.18
C VAL A 20 -13.68 -0.51 -14.09
N ALA A 21 -12.69 0.18 -14.65
CA ALA A 21 -11.73 -0.41 -15.58
C ALA A 21 -10.87 -1.51 -14.93
N LEU A 22 -10.47 -1.34 -13.66
CA LEU A 22 -9.76 -2.37 -12.90
C LEU A 22 -10.70 -3.38 -12.24
N GLY A 23 -11.92 -2.95 -11.87
CA GLY A 23 -12.93 -3.78 -11.24
C GLY A 23 -13.47 -4.88 -12.15
N ILE A 24 -13.63 -4.62 -13.45
CA ILE A 24 -14.10 -5.64 -14.41
C ILE A 24 -13.15 -6.84 -14.46
N PRO A 25 -11.83 -6.70 -14.74
CA PRO A 25 -10.89 -7.83 -14.66
C PRO A 25 -10.87 -8.50 -13.29
N GLY A 26 -10.96 -7.72 -12.20
CA GLY A 26 -10.97 -8.26 -10.83
C GLY A 26 -12.21 -9.10 -10.52
N THR A 27 -13.39 -8.69 -10.98
CA THR A 27 -14.63 -9.47 -10.84
C THR A 27 -14.59 -10.74 -11.67
N ILE A 28 -14.08 -10.69 -12.91
CA ILE A 28 -13.87 -11.88 -13.74
C ILE A 28 -12.94 -12.87 -13.03
N ALA A 29 -11.78 -12.40 -12.55
CA ALA A 29 -10.86 -13.23 -11.79
C ALA A 29 -11.51 -13.80 -10.52
N SER A 30 -12.32 -13.00 -9.82
CA SER A 30 -13.06 -13.46 -8.64
C SER A 30 -14.03 -14.59 -8.96
N THR A 31 -14.73 -14.51 -10.09
CA THR A 31 -15.67 -15.56 -10.52
C THR A 31 -14.97 -16.85 -10.97
N LEU A 32 -13.75 -16.75 -11.52
CA LEU A 32 -13.02 -17.89 -12.07
C LEU A 32 -12.08 -18.57 -11.06
N GLY A 33 -11.47 -17.78 -10.17
CA GLY A 33 -10.43 -18.24 -9.24
C GLY A 33 -10.68 -17.87 -7.78
N GLY A 34 -11.90 -17.43 -7.45
CA GLY A 34 -12.27 -17.01 -6.09
C GLY A 34 -11.78 -15.61 -5.71
N SER A 35 -12.18 -15.13 -4.54
CA SER A 35 -11.87 -13.77 -4.05
C SER A 35 -10.37 -13.44 -4.03
N ALA A 36 -9.52 -14.45 -3.79
CA ALA A 36 -8.07 -14.34 -3.82
C ALA A 36 -7.53 -13.92 -5.20
N ALA A 37 -8.07 -14.50 -6.28
CA ALA A 37 -7.72 -14.13 -7.65
C ALA A 37 -8.13 -12.69 -7.97
N GLY A 38 -9.32 -12.28 -7.54
CA GLY A 38 -9.77 -10.89 -7.66
C GLY A 38 -8.87 -9.89 -6.93
N MET A 39 -8.46 -10.22 -5.71
CA MET A 39 -7.51 -9.43 -4.92
C MET A 39 -6.16 -9.31 -5.62
N ALA A 40 -5.63 -10.41 -6.16
CA ALA A 40 -4.38 -10.42 -6.94
C ALA A 40 -4.46 -9.43 -8.09
N VAL A 41 -5.53 -9.50 -8.88
CA VAL A 41 -5.74 -8.64 -10.05
C VAL A 41 -5.86 -7.17 -9.66
N GLY A 42 -6.62 -6.85 -8.61
CA GLY A 42 -6.82 -5.49 -8.14
C GLY A 42 -5.53 -4.83 -7.64
N VAL A 43 -4.80 -5.51 -6.74
CA VAL A 43 -3.54 -4.98 -6.17
C VAL A 43 -2.46 -4.87 -7.24
N ALA A 44 -2.32 -5.89 -8.10
CA ALA A 44 -1.34 -5.87 -9.18
C ALA A 44 -1.67 -4.83 -10.27
N GLY A 45 -2.95 -4.63 -10.58
CA GLY A 45 -3.39 -3.60 -11.52
C GLY A 45 -3.08 -2.18 -11.02
N GLY A 46 -3.31 -1.93 -9.73
CA GLY A 46 -2.89 -0.68 -9.08
C GLY A 46 -1.36 -0.49 -9.10
N SER A 47 -0.61 -1.58 -8.89
CA SER A 47 0.87 -1.56 -8.96
C SER A 47 1.35 -1.10 -10.33
N ALA A 48 0.74 -1.59 -11.40
CA ALA A 48 1.11 -1.22 -12.76
C ALA A 48 0.79 0.23 -13.12
N LEU A 49 -0.24 0.83 -12.52
CA LEU A 49 -0.52 2.26 -12.70
C LEU A 49 0.58 3.14 -12.10
N ALA A 50 1.28 2.68 -11.06
CA ALA A 50 2.40 3.41 -10.46
C ALA A 50 3.64 3.49 -11.38
N PHE A 51 3.69 2.69 -12.46
CA PHE A 51 4.78 2.71 -13.43
C PHE A 51 4.73 3.90 -14.40
N ALA A 52 3.66 4.71 -14.35
CA ALA A 52 3.40 5.87 -15.22
C ALA A 52 4.59 6.82 -15.41
N SER A 53 5.48 6.89 -14.42
CA SER A 53 6.65 7.76 -14.42
C SER A 53 7.86 7.20 -15.19
N VAL A 54 7.90 5.90 -15.49
CA VAL A 54 9.11 5.23 -16.02
C VAL A 54 8.79 4.29 -17.19
N THR A 55 7.52 4.01 -17.48
CA THR A 55 7.15 3.06 -18.54
C THR A 55 7.35 3.59 -19.96
N ASP A 56 8.49 3.22 -20.54
CA ASP A 56 8.61 2.89 -21.96
C ASP A 56 8.27 1.40 -22.20
N ASN A 57 7.99 1.03 -23.47
CA ASN A 57 7.63 -0.35 -23.84
C ASN A 57 8.64 -1.43 -23.38
N ARG A 58 9.90 -1.07 -23.17
CA ARG A 58 10.97 -1.98 -22.74
C ARG A 58 10.88 -2.38 -21.27
N LEU A 59 10.41 -1.49 -20.41
CA LEU A 59 10.33 -1.73 -18.96
C LEU A 59 8.97 -2.25 -18.50
N ALA A 60 7.93 -2.06 -19.30
CA ALA A 60 6.58 -2.54 -18.98
C ALA A 60 6.52 -4.07 -18.73
N ILE A 61 7.15 -4.86 -19.61
CA ILE A 61 7.15 -6.33 -19.50
C ILE A 61 7.89 -6.82 -18.25
N PRO A 62 9.17 -6.46 -17.99
CA PRO A 62 9.87 -6.95 -16.81
C PRO A 62 9.21 -6.50 -15.51
N LEU A 63 8.64 -5.29 -15.44
CA LEU A 63 7.91 -4.82 -14.26
C LEU A 63 6.63 -5.64 -14.01
N ALA A 64 5.86 -5.96 -15.06
CA ALA A 64 4.69 -6.82 -14.92
C ALA A 64 5.06 -8.25 -14.48
N LEU A 65 6.14 -8.80 -15.04
CA LEU A 65 6.67 -10.11 -14.62
C LEU A 65 7.12 -10.09 -13.16
N LEU A 66 7.74 -9.00 -12.70
CA LEU A 66 8.15 -8.83 -11.30
C LEU A 66 6.94 -8.78 -10.35
N VAL A 67 5.86 -8.11 -10.73
CA VAL A 67 4.60 -8.12 -9.95
C VAL A 67 4.02 -9.53 -9.90
N GLY A 68 3.98 -10.25 -11.03
CA GLY A 68 3.58 -11.66 -11.08
C GLY A 68 4.44 -12.56 -10.18
N ALA A 69 5.77 -12.40 -10.25
CA ALA A 69 6.72 -13.15 -9.43
C ALA A 69 6.56 -12.88 -7.94
N ALA A 70 6.28 -11.63 -7.54
CA ALA A 70 6.03 -11.28 -6.14
C ALA A 70 4.75 -11.94 -5.59
N GLY A 71 3.67 -11.97 -6.38
CA GLY A 71 2.45 -12.69 -6.02
C GLY A 71 2.68 -14.20 -5.90
N ALA A 72 3.42 -14.78 -6.85
CA ALA A 72 3.78 -16.19 -6.83
C ALA A 72 4.64 -16.57 -5.61
N ALA A 73 5.71 -15.80 -5.38
CA ALA A 73 6.62 -16.03 -4.27
C ALA A 73 5.91 -15.85 -2.93
N GLY A 74 5.04 -14.85 -2.80
CA GLY A 74 4.25 -14.62 -1.58
C GLY A 74 3.41 -15.84 -1.23
N ALA A 75 2.67 -16.38 -2.20
CA ALA A 75 1.86 -17.59 -1.99
C ALA A 75 2.73 -18.86 -1.78
N ALA A 76 3.93 -18.92 -2.35
CA ALA A 76 4.83 -20.07 -2.18
C ALA A 76 5.47 -20.15 -0.78
N VAL A 77 5.60 -19.02 -0.08
CA VAL A 77 6.20 -18.94 1.28
C VAL A 77 5.15 -18.80 2.37
N GLU A 78 3.88 -18.98 2.03
CA GLU A 78 2.78 -18.94 2.97
C GLU A 78 3.01 -19.94 4.12
N GLY A 79 2.75 -19.50 5.35
CA GLY A 79 2.95 -20.32 6.54
C GLY A 79 4.43 -20.58 6.91
N LEU A 80 5.40 -19.97 6.20
CA LEU A 80 6.83 -20.07 6.49
C LEU A 80 7.36 -18.72 6.99
N PRO A 81 7.36 -18.44 8.32
CA PRO A 81 7.66 -17.11 8.85
C PRO A 81 8.99 -16.52 8.36
N LEU A 82 10.05 -17.32 8.41
CA LEU A 82 11.39 -16.88 8.01
C LEU A 82 11.48 -16.60 6.50
N ALA A 83 10.96 -17.51 5.67
CA ALA A 83 10.99 -17.36 4.21
C ALA A 83 10.17 -16.15 3.76
N ALA A 84 9.01 -15.93 4.38
CA ALA A 84 8.17 -14.78 4.09
C ALA A 84 8.82 -13.46 4.55
N GLY A 85 9.43 -13.42 5.73
CA GLY A 85 10.20 -12.26 6.19
C GLY A 85 11.34 -11.89 5.22
N LEU A 86 12.10 -12.89 4.74
CA LEU A 86 13.16 -12.68 3.76
C LEU A 86 12.63 -12.20 2.40
N LEU A 87 11.50 -12.74 1.93
CA LEU A 87 10.85 -12.27 0.70
C LEU A 87 10.41 -10.80 0.81
N ILE A 88 9.83 -10.42 1.94
CA ILE A 88 9.41 -9.03 2.20
C ILE A 88 10.62 -8.11 2.26
N ALA A 89 11.71 -8.52 2.89
CA ALA A 89 12.96 -7.77 2.87
C ALA A 89 13.47 -7.58 1.42
N ALA A 90 13.54 -8.66 0.63
CA ALA A 90 14.03 -8.62 -0.74
C ALA A 90 13.17 -7.71 -1.64
N THR A 91 11.84 -7.83 -1.58
CA THR A 91 10.91 -6.99 -2.35
C THR A 91 10.95 -5.53 -1.90
N THR A 92 11.20 -5.25 -0.62
CA THR A 92 11.35 -3.88 -0.11
C THR A 92 12.70 -3.27 -0.52
N LEU A 93 13.78 -4.04 -0.55
CA LEU A 93 15.07 -3.58 -1.07
C LEU A 93 15.00 -3.24 -2.56
N LEU A 94 14.22 -4.00 -3.34
CA LEU A 94 13.93 -3.68 -4.75
C LEU A 94 13.21 -2.33 -4.89
N VAL A 95 12.37 -1.92 -3.93
CA VAL A 95 11.78 -0.58 -3.91
C VAL A 95 12.86 0.49 -3.74
N GLY A 96 13.91 0.24 -2.95
CA GLY A 96 15.07 1.13 -2.83
C GLY A 96 15.80 1.37 -4.14
N ALA A 97 16.04 0.31 -4.91
CA ALA A 97 16.62 0.43 -6.24
C ALA A 97 15.67 1.16 -7.21
N ALA A 98 14.38 0.85 -7.17
CA ALA A 98 13.36 1.48 -8.01
C ALA A 98 13.16 2.97 -7.72
N ASN A 99 13.27 3.39 -6.46
CA ASN A 99 13.13 4.77 -6.04
C ASN A 99 14.22 5.69 -6.62
N GLN A 100 15.35 5.14 -7.07
CA GLN A 100 16.38 5.89 -7.80
C GLN A 100 15.97 6.24 -9.24
N LEU A 101 14.96 5.56 -9.77
CA LEU A 101 14.35 5.90 -11.07
C LEU A 101 13.15 6.81 -10.88
N SER A 102 12.25 6.43 -9.98
CA SER A 102 11.08 7.22 -9.61
C SER A 102 10.47 6.72 -8.30
N ILE A 103 10.18 7.64 -7.39
CA ILE A 103 9.55 7.33 -6.11
C ILE A 103 8.21 6.63 -6.32
N GLY A 104 8.00 5.56 -5.55
CA GLY A 104 6.70 4.89 -5.50
C GLY A 104 6.46 3.90 -6.63
N MET A 105 7.36 3.80 -7.61
CA MET A 105 7.21 2.92 -8.79
C MET A 105 6.89 1.47 -8.39
N LEU A 106 7.62 0.89 -7.42
CA LEU A 106 7.41 -0.50 -6.97
C LEU A 106 6.74 -0.61 -5.59
N ALA A 107 6.16 0.46 -5.06
CA ALA A 107 5.69 0.49 -3.66
C ALA A 107 4.64 -0.58 -3.32
N LEU A 108 3.88 -1.06 -4.32
CA LEU A 108 2.85 -2.08 -4.14
C LEU A 108 3.35 -3.53 -4.30
N VAL A 109 4.58 -3.74 -4.78
CA VAL A 109 5.18 -5.08 -4.88
C VAL A 109 5.35 -5.78 -3.52
N PRO A 110 5.98 -5.16 -2.50
CA PRO A 110 6.06 -5.79 -1.18
C PRO A 110 4.68 -5.92 -0.53
N VAL A 111 3.73 -5.02 -0.83
CA VAL A 111 2.33 -5.14 -0.36
C VAL A 111 1.69 -6.42 -0.91
N LEU A 112 1.87 -6.71 -2.20
CA LEU A 112 1.37 -7.93 -2.82
C LEU A 112 2.00 -9.19 -2.19
N ALA A 113 3.30 -9.18 -1.93
CA ALA A 113 4.00 -10.29 -1.26
C ALA A 113 3.48 -10.50 0.17
N VAL A 114 3.33 -9.44 0.97
CA VAL A 114 2.76 -9.47 2.32
C VAL A 114 1.35 -10.04 2.31
N VAL A 115 0.52 -9.60 1.35
CA VAL A 115 -0.84 -10.11 1.19
C VAL A 115 -0.76 -11.61 0.99
N PHE A 116 -0.15 -12.12 -0.07
CA PHE A 116 -0.19 -13.57 -0.34
C PHE A 116 0.55 -14.44 0.67
N ALA A 117 1.60 -13.94 1.34
CA ALA A 117 2.33 -14.72 2.35
C ALA A 117 1.60 -14.82 3.71
N SER A 118 0.61 -13.95 3.97
CA SER A 118 0.02 -13.82 5.30
C SER A 118 -0.96 -14.91 5.71
N THR A 119 -1.65 -15.55 4.77
CA THR A 119 -2.76 -16.47 5.07
C THR A 119 -3.09 -17.32 3.84
N ASP A 120 -3.48 -18.58 4.08
CA ASP A 120 -4.05 -19.46 3.04
C ASP A 120 -5.27 -18.82 2.41
N ARG A 121 -5.18 -18.66 1.09
CA ARG A 121 -6.24 -18.09 0.27
C ARG A 121 -6.82 -19.10 -0.72
N GLY A 122 -6.46 -20.38 -0.58
CA GLY A 122 -6.91 -21.46 -1.45
C GLY A 122 -6.40 -21.33 -2.88
N LEU A 123 -5.31 -20.59 -3.09
CA LEU A 123 -4.77 -20.27 -4.41
C LEU A 123 -3.34 -20.82 -4.52
N ALA A 124 -3.11 -21.75 -5.44
CA ALA A 124 -1.77 -22.26 -5.69
C ALA A 124 -0.81 -21.13 -6.08
N TRP A 125 0.48 -21.25 -5.70
CA TRP A 125 1.46 -20.20 -5.94
C TRP A 125 1.55 -19.74 -7.40
N TRP A 126 1.47 -20.66 -8.35
CA TRP A 126 1.50 -20.33 -9.79
C TRP A 126 0.25 -19.57 -10.22
N ALA A 127 -0.91 -19.86 -9.62
CA ALA A 127 -2.16 -19.18 -9.90
C ALA A 127 -2.16 -17.76 -9.29
N ALA A 128 -1.63 -17.60 -8.08
CA ALA A 128 -1.36 -16.28 -7.49
C ALA A 128 -0.47 -15.43 -8.39
N GLY A 129 0.60 -16.04 -8.93
CA GLY A 129 1.47 -15.40 -9.91
C GLY A 129 0.78 -15.03 -11.21
N ALA A 130 0.00 -15.94 -11.79
CA ALA A 130 -0.71 -15.73 -13.05
C ALA A 130 -1.76 -14.62 -12.93
N TRP A 131 -2.57 -14.62 -11.86
CA TRP A 131 -3.57 -13.57 -11.61
C TRP A 131 -2.93 -12.22 -11.31
N SER A 132 -1.82 -12.20 -10.57
CA SER A 132 -1.06 -10.97 -10.35
C SER A 132 -0.47 -10.43 -11.66
N LEU A 133 0.11 -11.28 -12.50
CA LEU A 133 0.62 -10.89 -13.81
C LEU A 133 -0.51 -10.34 -14.71
N PHE A 134 -1.65 -11.02 -14.74
CA PHE A 134 -2.82 -10.57 -15.48
C PHE A 134 -3.29 -9.18 -15.01
N GLY A 135 -3.38 -8.97 -13.68
CA GLY A 135 -3.69 -7.66 -13.11
C GLY A 135 -2.70 -6.58 -13.53
N ALA A 136 -1.40 -6.86 -13.45
CA ALA A 136 -0.36 -5.93 -13.89
C ALA A 136 -0.48 -5.57 -15.38
N ILE A 137 -0.79 -6.54 -16.24
CA ILE A 137 -1.02 -6.31 -17.68
C ILE A 137 -2.26 -5.42 -17.87
N CYS A 138 -3.36 -5.69 -17.17
CA CYS A 138 -4.56 -4.85 -17.23
C CYS A 138 -4.26 -3.40 -16.80
N GLY A 139 -3.51 -3.21 -15.71
CA GLY A 139 -3.09 -1.88 -15.26
C GLY A 139 -2.20 -1.16 -16.28
N LEU A 140 -1.27 -1.86 -16.93
CA LEU A 140 -0.43 -1.30 -18.01
C LEU A 140 -1.24 -0.91 -19.24
N VAL A 141 -2.20 -1.74 -19.65
CA VAL A 141 -3.12 -1.43 -20.76
C VAL A 141 -3.93 -0.19 -20.42
N LEU A 142 -4.48 -0.12 -19.20
CA LEU A 142 -5.23 1.02 -18.72
C LEU A 142 -4.39 2.30 -18.71
N LEU A 143 -3.15 2.21 -18.22
CA LEU A 143 -2.18 3.31 -18.22
C LEU A 143 -1.96 3.88 -19.63
N ARG A 144 -1.84 3.01 -20.65
CA ARG A 144 -1.71 3.42 -22.06
C ARG A 144 -2.99 4.07 -22.59
N ILE A 145 -4.16 3.57 -22.22
CA ILE A 145 -5.46 4.12 -22.63
C ILE A 145 -5.64 5.54 -22.08
N ILE A 146 -5.34 5.75 -20.79
CA ILE A 146 -5.48 7.06 -20.14
C ILE A 146 -4.33 8.02 -20.48
N LYS A 147 -3.32 7.57 -21.22
CA LYS A 147 -2.09 8.31 -21.51
C LYS A 147 -1.47 8.90 -20.24
N GLY A 148 -1.45 8.11 -19.17
CA GLY A 148 -0.94 8.54 -17.88
C GLY A 148 0.53 8.90 -18.00
N LYS A 149 0.84 10.17 -17.76
CA LYS A 149 2.21 10.68 -17.69
C LYS A 149 2.42 11.19 -16.28
N SER A 150 3.49 10.73 -15.66
CA SER A 150 3.97 11.27 -14.40
C SER A 150 5.43 11.65 -14.62
N GLU A 151 5.85 12.78 -14.08
CA GLU A 151 7.26 13.13 -14.15
C GLU A 151 8.04 12.19 -13.21
N PRO A 152 9.14 11.57 -13.69
CA PRO A 152 10.01 10.80 -12.81
C PRO A 152 10.57 11.70 -11.71
N ALA A 153 10.46 11.25 -10.47
CA ALA A 153 11.03 11.92 -9.30
C ALA A 153 12.06 10.98 -8.66
N PRO A 154 13.31 10.91 -9.18
CA PRO A 154 14.33 10.01 -8.65
C PRO A 154 14.85 10.49 -7.30
N LEU A 155 15.18 9.54 -6.42
CA LEU A 155 15.93 9.79 -5.19
C LEU A 155 17.40 9.47 -5.37
N ASP A 156 18.25 10.17 -4.62
CA ASP A 156 19.66 9.87 -4.57
C ASP A 156 19.92 8.49 -3.94
N ALA A 157 20.95 7.80 -4.42
CA ALA A 157 21.22 6.42 -4.02
C ALA A 157 21.46 6.25 -2.50
N PRO A 158 22.23 7.11 -1.81
CA PRO A 158 22.40 7.01 -0.36
C PRO A 158 21.09 7.06 0.42
N HIS A 159 20.23 8.07 0.22
CA HIS A 159 18.96 8.14 0.94
C HIS A 159 18.02 7.01 0.55
N ALA A 160 17.96 6.64 -0.74
CA ALA A 160 17.12 5.54 -1.22
C ALA A 160 17.47 4.20 -0.56
N TRP A 161 18.76 3.85 -0.51
CA TRP A 161 19.22 2.58 0.09
C TRP A 161 19.08 2.56 1.61
N ARG A 162 19.41 3.65 2.29
CA ARG A 162 19.25 3.75 3.75
C ARG A 162 17.80 3.53 4.16
N HIS A 163 16.90 4.25 3.52
CA HIS A 163 15.47 4.10 3.75
C HIS A 163 15.00 2.66 3.45
N ALA A 164 15.41 2.10 2.31
CA ALA A 164 15.00 0.76 1.91
C ALA A 164 15.51 -0.33 2.85
N VAL A 165 16.74 -0.24 3.36
CA VAL A 165 17.29 -1.20 4.32
C VAL A 165 16.53 -1.12 5.65
N VAL A 166 16.32 0.08 6.19
CA VAL A 166 15.57 0.28 7.43
C VAL A 166 14.14 -0.25 7.30
N LEU A 167 13.46 0.07 6.20
CA LEU A 167 12.12 -0.41 5.92
C LEU A 167 12.08 -1.93 5.71
N ALA A 168 13.04 -2.50 4.98
CA ALA A 168 13.13 -3.93 4.74
C ALA A 168 13.29 -4.73 6.03
N ILE A 169 14.17 -4.29 6.93
CA ILE A 169 14.39 -4.92 8.23
C ILE A 169 13.11 -4.82 9.08
N ALA A 170 12.53 -3.63 9.19
CA ALA A 170 11.33 -3.42 10.00
C ALA A 170 10.14 -4.25 9.49
N CYS A 171 9.92 -4.28 8.18
CA CYS A 171 8.86 -5.07 7.56
C CYS A 171 9.09 -6.57 7.72
N ALA A 172 10.32 -7.05 7.54
CA ALA A 172 10.66 -8.46 7.72
C ALA A 172 10.46 -8.91 9.17
N VAL A 173 10.93 -8.12 10.15
CA VAL A 173 10.79 -8.43 11.58
C VAL A 173 9.33 -8.42 12.00
N THR A 174 8.58 -7.36 11.67
CA THR A 174 7.16 -7.26 12.04
C THR A 174 6.31 -8.37 11.42
N PHE A 175 6.60 -8.74 10.17
CA PHE A 175 5.88 -9.83 9.52
C PHE A 175 6.26 -11.20 10.07
N TYR A 176 7.56 -11.44 10.31
CA TYR A 176 8.05 -12.65 10.95
C TYR A 176 7.36 -12.88 12.30
N VAL A 177 7.35 -11.85 13.16
CA VAL A 177 6.70 -11.91 14.49
C VAL A 177 5.21 -12.15 14.35
N ALA A 178 4.54 -11.49 13.39
CA ALA A 178 3.11 -11.69 13.16
C ALA A 178 2.75 -13.14 12.79
N LEU A 179 3.56 -13.79 11.95
CA LEU A 179 3.34 -15.19 11.58
C LEU A 179 3.76 -16.16 12.70
N GLU A 180 4.92 -15.95 13.32
CA GLU A 180 5.44 -16.82 14.38
C GLU A 180 4.51 -16.90 15.59
N TRP A 181 3.88 -15.77 15.95
CA TRP A 181 2.92 -15.71 17.05
C TRP A 181 1.47 -15.94 16.61
N SER A 182 1.25 -16.33 15.35
CA SER A 182 -0.09 -16.57 14.79
C SER A 182 -1.05 -15.42 15.06
N LEU A 183 -0.58 -14.17 14.96
CA LEU A 183 -1.40 -12.99 15.20
C LEU A 183 -2.45 -12.86 14.10
N PRO A 184 -3.76 -12.96 14.40
CA PRO A 184 -4.80 -12.74 13.40
C PRO A 184 -4.62 -11.35 12.79
N HIS A 185 -4.53 -11.26 11.46
CA HIS A 185 -4.33 -9.99 10.75
C HIS A 185 -3.08 -9.18 11.15
N GLY A 186 -2.11 -9.77 11.85
CA GLY A 186 -0.90 -9.07 12.32
C GLY A 186 -0.05 -8.48 11.19
N TYR A 187 -0.19 -8.99 9.97
CA TYR A 187 0.41 -8.44 8.76
C TYR A 187 0.02 -6.97 8.48
N TRP A 188 -1.06 -6.46 9.10
CA TRP A 188 -1.43 -5.05 9.02
C TRP A 188 -0.40 -4.10 9.63
N ILE A 189 0.43 -4.56 10.59
CA ILE A 189 1.57 -3.79 11.09
C ILE A 189 2.53 -3.52 9.93
N THR A 190 2.92 -4.57 9.21
CA THR A 190 3.83 -4.50 8.06
C THR A 190 3.24 -3.65 6.93
N LEU A 191 1.95 -3.81 6.60
CA LEU A 191 1.29 -2.96 5.60
C LEU A 191 1.25 -1.49 6.01
N THR A 192 1.11 -1.20 7.30
CA THR A 192 1.14 0.18 7.80
C THR A 192 2.52 0.78 7.61
N LEU A 193 3.60 0.04 7.90
CA LEU A 193 4.97 0.50 7.66
C LEU A 193 5.23 0.76 6.17
N LEU A 194 4.90 -0.20 5.29
CA LEU A 194 5.12 -0.09 3.84
C LEU A 194 4.41 1.12 3.22
N VAL A 195 3.22 1.45 3.72
CA VAL A 195 2.40 2.54 3.17
C VAL A 195 2.75 3.89 3.80
N ALA A 196 3.02 3.92 5.12
CA ALA A 196 3.19 5.17 5.86
C ALA A 196 4.63 5.71 5.83
N LEU A 197 5.64 4.83 5.80
CA LEU A 197 7.03 5.25 5.71
C LEU A 197 7.39 5.55 4.27
N ARG A 198 7.11 6.79 3.84
CA ARG A 198 7.63 7.33 2.57
C ARG A 198 9.12 7.64 2.68
N PRO A 199 9.86 7.61 1.57
CA PRO A 199 11.29 7.93 1.59
C PRO A 199 11.57 9.41 1.88
N LEU A 200 10.67 10.32 1.49
CA LEU A 200 10.84 11.77 1.62
C LEU A 200 10.61 12.27 3.06
N PRO A 201 11.61 12.90 3.73
CA PRO A 201 11.53 13.30 5.14
C PRO A 201 10.35 14.19 5.50
N GLU A 202 10.03 15.15 4.63
CA GLU A 202 8.98 16.16 4.84
C GLU A 202 7.58 15.55 4.90
N GLU A 203 7.37 14.41 4.23
CA GLU A 203 6.06 13.75 4.14
C GLU A 203 5.84 12.70 5.25
N ARG A 204 6.92 12.20 5.87
CA ARG A 204 6.86 11.03 6.76
C ARG A 204 5.96 11.22 7.98
N ARG A 205 5.99 12.41 8.61
CA ARG A 205 5.22 12.68 9.85
C ARG A 205 3.74 12.90 9.58
N ASP A 206 3.43 13.66 8.54
CA ASP A 206 2.05 13.98 8.16
C ASP A 206 1.32 12.72 7.72
N ILE A 207 1.96 11.88 6.90
CA ILE A 207 1.38 10.61 6.44
C ILE A 207 1.13 9.66 7.61
N LEU A 208 2.04 9.58 8.58
CA LEU A 208 1.88 8.72 9.75
C LEU A 208 0.72 9.18 10.64
N SER A 209 0.60 10.50 10.83
CA SER A 209 -0.51 11.13 11.56
C SER A 209 -1.85 10.92 10.84
N ASP A 210 -1.88 11.14 9.53
CA ASP A 210 -3.03 10.90 8.67
C ASP A 210 -3.46 9.44 8.72
N ARG A 211 -2.49 8.52 8.75
CA ARG A 211 -2.75 7.08 8.86
C ARG A 211 -3.42 6.73 10.18
N LEU A 212 -2.93 7.30 11.29
CA LEU A 212 -3.50 7.09 12.62
C LEU A 212 -4.93 7.66 12.70
N TRP A 213 -5.09 8.96 12.45
CA TRP A 213 -6.37 9.64 12.63
C TRP A 213 -7.42 9.21 11.61
N GLY A 214 -7.02 8.97 10.35
CA GLY A 214 -7.90 8.43 9.34
C GLY A 214 -8.42 7.04 9.71
N THR A 215 -7.56 6.17 10.26
CA THR A 215 -7.99 4.84 10.71
C THR A 215 -8.88 4.89 11.95
N LEU A 216 -8.58 5.75 12.92
CA LEU A 216 -9.43 5.90 14.12
C LEU A 216 -10.84 6.39 13.75
N LEU A 217 -10.93 7.46 12.97
CA LEU A 217 -12.23 8.00 12.53
C LEU A 217 -12.95 7.03 11.60
N GLY A 218 -12.23 6.37 10.70
CA GLY A 218 -12.78 5.36 9.81
C GLY A 218 -13.30 4.12 10.55
N ALA A 219 -12.64 3.70 11.62
CA ALA A 219 -13.10 2.62 12.49
C ALA A 219 -14.41 2.99 13.21
N VAL A 220 -14.54 4.23 13.69
CA VAL A 220 -15.80 4.71 14.26
C VAL A 220 -16.92 4.68 13.21
N ILE A 221 -16.66 5.13 11.99
CA ILE A 221 -17.63 5.06 10.88
C ILE A 221 -18.05 3.61 10.62
N ALA A 222 -17.09 2.68 10.55
CA ALA A 222 -17.37 1.28 10.30
C ALA A 222 -18.26 0.66 11.38
N LEU A 223 -17.94 0.89 12.66
CA LEU A 223 -18.72 0.36 13.79
C LEU A 223 -20.13 0.93 13.83
N VAL A 224 -20.28 2.24 13.63
CA VAL A 224 -21.61 2.88 13.60
C VAL A 224 -22.43 2.31 12.44
N VAL A 225 -21.86 2.20 11.25
CA VAL A 225 -22.55 1.66 10.07
C VAL A 225 -22.93 0.19 10.29
N ALA A 226 -22.02 -0.64 10.80
CA ALA A 226 -22.29 -2.03 11.09
C ALA A 226 -23.43 -2.19 12.13
N ALA A 227 -23.45 -1.35 13.17
CA ALA A 227 -24.45 -1.43 14.23
C ALA A 227 -25.87 -0.98 13.82
N VAL A 228 -25.99 -0.09 12.84
CA VAL A 228 -27.30 0.53 12.49
C VAL A 228 -27.86 0.11 11.14
N MET A 229 -27.02 -0.40 10.24
CA MET A 229 -27.43 -0.75 8.87
C MET A 229 -27.64 -2.26 8.72
N PRO A 230 -28.64 -2.69 7.93
CA PRO A 230 -28.74 -4.08 7.53
C PRO A 230 -27.55 -4.47 6.63
N PRO A 231 -27.27 -5.78 6.42
CA PRO A 231 -26.13 -6.25 5.64
C PRO A 231 -26.05 -5.66 4.21
N THR A 232 -27.20 -5.44 3.55
CA THR A 232 -27.21 -4.78 2.23
C THR A 232 -26.78 -3.31 2.33
N GLY A 233 -27.18 -2.63 3.41
CA GLY A 233 -26.80 -1.24 3.67
C GLY A 233 -25.30 -1.09 3.94
N THR A 234 -24.69 -2.01 4.70
CA THR A 234 -23.24 -1.98 4.96
C THR A 234 -22.43 -2.14 3.69
N ILE A 235 -22.83 -3.03 2.77
CA ILE A 235 -22.20 -3.21 1.47
C ILE A 235 -22.31 -1.94 0.60
N ILE A 236 -23.47 -1.30 0.57
CA ILE A 236 -23.67 -0.05 -0.19
C ILE A 236 -22.73 1.05 0.36
N VAL A 237 -22.66 1.20 1.68
CA VAL A 237 -21.77 2.17 2.32
C VAL A 237 -20.30 1.85 2.04
N ALA A 238 -19.91 0.57 2.07
CA ALA A 238 -18.56 0.14 1.72
C ALA A 238 -18.19 0.51 0.27
N ALA A 239 -19.12 0.32 -0.68
CA ALA A 239 -18.94 0.70 -2.08
C ALA A 239 -18.84 2.23 -2.27
N LEU A 240 -19.61 3.02 -1.50
CA LEU A 240 -19.48 4.49 -1.49
C LEU A 240 -18.11 4.92 -0.95
N CYS A 241 -17.64 4.28 0.13
CA CYS A 241 -16.32 4.54 0.67
C CYS A 241 -15.22 4.18 -0.33
N LEU A 242 -15.37 3.10 -1.11
CA LEU A 242 -14.46 2.75 -2.20
C LEU A 242 -14.40 3.84 -3.28
N ALA A 243 -15.55 4.38 -3.70
CA ALA A 243 -15.60 5.47 -4.67
C ALA A 243 -14.91 6.74 -4.15
N LEU A 244 -15.17 7.11 -2.89
CA LEU A 244 -14.54 8.26 -2.24
C LEU A 244 -13.04 8.07 -2.06
N LEU A 245 -12.60 6.88 -1.64
CA LEU A 245 -11.19 6.49 -1.57
C LEU A 245 -10.52 6.74 -2.92
N GLY A 246 -11.11 6.27 -4.03
CA GLY A 246 -10.58 6.50 -5.37
C GLY A 246 -10.48 7.99 -5.72
N ALA A 247 -11.53 8.77 -5.42
CA ALA A 247 -11.55 10.21 -5.73
C ALA A 247 -10.46 10.98 -4.96
N TYR A 248 -10.26 10.65 -3.68
CA TYR A 248 -9.22 11.27 -2.86
C TYR A 248 -7.82 10.74 -3.16
N ALA A 249 -7.69 9.50 -3.67
CA ALA A 249 -6.45 8.96 -4.21
C ALA A 249 -5.98 9.75 -5.43
N VAL A 250 -6.88 9.99 -6.39
CA VAL A 250 -6.60 10.84 -7.56
C VAL A 250 -6.32 12.29 -7.15
N SER A 251 -6.96 12.78 -6.09
CA SER A 251 -6.77 14.15 -5.60
C SER A 251 -5.49 14.34 -4.75
N GLY A 252 -4.81 13.26 -4.36
CA GLY A 252 -3.63 13.33 -3.49
C GLY A 252 -3.90 13.68 -2.03
N ASN A 253 -5.15 13.61 -1.54
CA ASN A 253 -5.46 13.87 -0.13
C ASN A 253 -5.36 12.57 0.68
N TYR A 254 -4.21 12.34 1.31
CA TYR A 254 -3.90 11.07 1.98
C TYR A 254 -4.74 10.83 3.26
N PHE A 255 -4.97 11.87 4.07
CA PHE A 255 -5.91 11.79 5.22
C PHE A 255 -7.26 11.22 4.80
N MET A 256 -7.88 11.81 3.77
CA MET A 256 -9.18 11.36 3.28
C MET A 256 -9.13 9.97 2.66
N GLN A 257 -8.04 9.61 1.98
CA GLN A 257 -7.85 8.24 1.50
C GLN A 257 -7.89 7.24 2.65
N THR A 258 -7.11 7.45 3.72
CA THR A 258 -7.11 6.53 4.87
C THR A 258 -8.47 6.52 5.58
N LEU A 259 -9.12 7.68 5.70
CA LEU A 259 -10.44 7.81 6.33
C LEU A 259 -11.49 6.92 5.66
N PHE A 260 -11.51 6.87 4.32
CA PHE A 260 -12.47 6.05 3.58
C PHE A 260 -11.98 4.62 3.31
N LEU A 261 -10.66 4.38 3.30
CA LEU A 261 -10.09 3.04 3.18
C LEU A 261 -10.51 2.14 4.35
N THR A 262 -10.46 2.67 5.56
CA THR A 262 -10.72 1.88 6.79
C THR A 262 -12.15 1.34 6.83
N PRO A 263 -13.22 2.15 6.74
CA PRO A 263 -14.58 1.63 6.74
C PRO A 263 -14.89 0.81 5.49
N MET A 264 -14.32 1.16 4.32
CA MET A 264 -14.44 0.31 3.13
C MET A 264 -13.95 -1.12 3.41
N LEU A 265 -12.75 -1.26 3.96
CA LEU A 265 -12.14 -2.56 4.24
C LEU A 265 -12.93 -3.33 5.31
N LEU A 266 -13.24 -2.67 6.43
CA LEU A 266 -13.94 -3.30 7.56
C LEU A 266 -15.35 -3.77 7.15
N LEU A 267 -16.14 -2.91 6.49
CA LEU A 267 -17.52 -3.24 6.12
C LEU A 267 -17.61 -4.33 5.05
N PHE A 268 -16.67 -4.39 4.10
CA PHE A 268 -16.62 -5.51 3.15
C PHE A 268 -16.20 -6.82 3.82
N ALA A 269 -15.30 -6.76 4.79
CA ALA A 269 -14.81 -7.96 5.48
C ALA A 269 -15.85 -8.56 6.44
N THR A 270 -16.74 -7.74 7.00
CA THR A 270 -17.65 -8.14 8.08
C THR A 270 -19.12 -8.07 7.66
N ALA A 271 -19.39 -8.04 6.34
CA ALA A 271 -20.72 -7.81 5.80
C ALA A 271 -21.74 -8.85 6.31
N GLY A 272 -22.52 -8.47 7.34
CA GLY A 272 -23.57 -9.28 7.95
C GLY A 272 -23.18 -10.07 9.20
N ASP A 273 -22.04 -9.77 9.84
CA ASP A 273 -21.61 -10.40 11.10
C ASP A 273 -21.07 -9.34 12.09
N ASP A 274 -21.94 -8.92 13.02
CA ASP A 274 -21.66 -7.83 13.98
C ASP A 274 -20.57 -8.19 15.01
N GLU A 275 -20.53 -9.45 15.46
CA GLU A 275 -19.52 -9.91 16.43
C GLU A 275 -18.14 -9.95 15.79
N SER A 276 -18.07 -10.34 14.51
CA SER A 276 -16.84 -10.23 13.72
C SER A 276 -16.42 -8.77 13.51
N ALA A 277 -17.37 -7.84 13.35
CA ALA A 277 -17.09 -6.44 13.05
C ALA A 277 -16.32 -5.72 14.16
N LEU A 278 -16.72 -5.94 15.43
CA LEU A 278 -16.03 -5.33 16.56
C LEU A 278 -14.59 -5.88 16.71
N ARG A 279 -14.43 -7.21 16.70
CA ARG A 279 -13.11 -7.85 16.82
C ARG A 279 -12.16 -7.39 15.71
N PHE A 280 -12.62 -7.44 14.46
CA PHE A 280 -11.85 -7.04 13.29
C PHE A 280 -11.47 -5.55 13.32
N THR A 281 -12.36 -4.69 13.82
CA THR A 281 -12.07 -3.27 13.99
C THR A 281 -11.03 -3.02 15.09
N ILE A 282 -11.13 -3.70 16.24
CA ILE A 282 -10.15 -3.60 17.32
C ILE A 282 -8.77 -4.03 16.83
N GLU A 283 -8.67 -5.18 16.17
CA GLU A 283 -7.43 -5.64 15.54
C GLU A 283 -6.87 -4.59 14.58
N ARG A 284 -7.73 -3.97 13.77
CA ARG A 284 -7.31 -2.96 12.79
C ARG A 284 -6.71 -1.73 13.45
N VAL A 285 -7.35 -1.23 14.51
CA VAL A 285 -6.86 -0.08 15.27
C VAL A 285 -5.55 -0.43 15.97
N LEU A 286 -5.50 -1.56 16.69
CA LEU A 286 -4.32 -1.98 17.44
C LEU A 286 -3.10 -2.14 16.52
N PHE A 287 -3.22 -2.85 15.41
CA PHE A 287 -2.08 -3.05 14.50
C PHE A 287 -1.69 -1.79 13.74
N THR A 288 -2.62 -0.87 13.49
CA THR A 288 -2.29 0.43 12.91
C THR A 288 -1.52 1.29 13.91
N VAL A 289 -1.97 1.34 15.18
CA VAL A 289 -1.25 2.05 16.26
C VAL A 289 0.15 1.47 16.45
N THR A 290 0.29 0.16 16.50
CA THR A 290 1.61 -0.51 16.61
C THR A 290 2.51 -0.16 15.42
N GLY A 291 2.00 -0.24 14.19
CA GLY A 291 2.75 0.16 13.00
C GLY A 291 3.15 1.64 13.01
N VAL A 292 2.25 2.52 13.48
CA VAL A 292 2.52 3.95 13.65
C VAL A 292 3.62 4.20 14.67
N VAL A 293 3.56 3.55 15.84
CA VAL A 293 4.59 3.70 16.89
C VAL A 293 5.95 3.25 16.39
N ILE A 294 6.03 2.07 15.76
CA ILE A 294 7.27 1.58 15.15
C ILE A 294 7.76 2.55 14.08
N GLY A 295 6.88 3.02 13.20
CA GLY A 295 7.21 4.00 12.16
C GLY A 295 7.77 5.29 12.72
N ALA A 296 7.19 5.83 13.79
CA ALA A 296 7.67 7.05 14.45
C ALA A 296 9.10 6.88 15.01
N VAL A 297 9.38 5.73 15.62
CA VAL A 297 10.74 5.38 16.10
C VAL A 297 11.74 5.32 14.94
N LEU A 298 11.36 4.67 13.84
CA LEU A 298 12.22 4.56 12.65
C LEU A 298 12.48 5.93 11.99
N ILE A 299 11.45 6.80 11.91
CA ILE A 299 11.60 8.17 11.41
C ILE A 299 12.58 8.96 12.29
N ALA A 300 12.45 8.86 13.61
CA ALA A 300 13.35 9.54 14.54
C ALA A 300 14.79 9.02 14.40
N GLY A 301 14.98 7.70 14.25
CA GLY A 301 16.29 7.09 14.03
C GLY A 301 16.93 7.51 12.70
N LEU A 302 16.15 7.55 11.61
CA LEU A 302 16.62 8.04 10.30
C LEU A 302 17.00 9.52 10.36
N ALA A 303 16.17 10.37 10.97
CA ALA A 303 16.47 11.79 11.11
C ALA A 303 17.72 12.05 11.97
N TRP A 304 17.93 11.25 13.03
CA TRP A 304 19.14 11.30 13.83
C TRP A 304 20.38 10.88 13.03
N TRP A 305 20.26 9.85 12.19
CA TRP A 305 21.34 9.43 11.29
C TRP A 305 21.69 10.55 10.31
N ASP A 306 20.68 11.11 9.62
CA ASP A 306 20.88 12.18 8.62
C ASP A 306 21.57 13.41 9.26
N ALA A 307 21.17 13.80 10.47
CA ALA A 307 21.81 14.91 11.20
C ALA A 307 23.27 14.61 11.59
N ARG A 308 23.58 13.35 11.93
CA ARG A 308 24.95 12.94 12.30
C ARG A 308 25.89 12.98 11.10
N ASP A 309 25.41 12.61 9.92
CA ASP A 309 26.22 12.64 8.69
C ASP A 309 26.48 14.08 8.24
N GLN A 310 25.47 14.97 8.34
CA GLN A 310 25.66 16.40 8.08
C GLN A 310 26.69 17.05 9.03
N ALA A 311 26.71 16.64 10.30
CA ALA A 311 27.70 17.12 11.26
C ALA A 311 29.12 16.55 11.02
N ALA A 312 29.25 15.45 10.28
CA ALA A 312 30.52 14.82 9.95
C ALA A 312 31.15 15.36 8.65
N GLU A 313 30.39 16.06 7.80
CA GLU A 313 30.91 16.77 6.63
C GLU A 313 31.54 18.12 7.07
N PRO A 314 32.86 18.33 6.91
CA PRO A 314 33.48 19.59 7.30
C PRO A 314 33.08 20.71 6.34
N GLY A 315 32.33 21.69 6.84
CA GLY A 315 32.18 23.06 6.32
C GLY A 315 32.08 23.23 4.79
N GLN A 316 30.88 23.17 4.23
CA GLN A 316 30.61 23.97 3.03
C GLN A 316 30.59 25.45 3.45
N PRO A 317 31.41 26.32 2.86
CA PRO A 317 31.39 27.73 3.20
C PRO A 317 30.00 28.30 2.89
N GLU A 318 29.42 28.91 3.92
CA GLU A 318 28.23 29.77 3.86
C GLU A 318 28.33 30.66 2.62
N GLN A 319 27.49 30.41 1.60
CA GLN A 319 27.38 31.31 0.47
C GLN A 319 26.77 32.62 0.99
N LEU A 320 27.65 33.55 1.35
CA LEU A 320 27.29 34.93 1.67
C LEU A 320 26.42 35.47 0.53
N PRO A 321 25.28 36.12 0.84
CA PRO A 321 24.43 36.71 -0.19
C PRO A 321 25.26 37.70 -1.00
N ALA A 322 25.23 37.55 -2.33
CA ALA A 322 25.86 38.49 -3.24
C ALA A 322 25.29 39.90 -2.96
N ALA A 323 26.21 40.82 -2.67
CA ALA A 323 25.97 42.21 -2.29
C ALA A 323 25.16 42.99 -3.34
#